data_AF-A0A2D9WHL3-F1
#
_entry.id   AF-A0A2D9WHL3-F1
#
_cell.length_a   1.000
_cell.length_b   1.000
_cell.length_c   1.000
_cell.angle_alpha   90.00
_cell.angle_beta   90.00
_cell.angle_gamma   90.00
#
_symmetry.space_group_name_H-M   'P 1'
#
loop_
_entity.id
_entity.type
_entity.pdbx_description
1 polymer ?
#
loop_
_entity_poly.entity_id
_entity_poly.type
_entity_poly.pdbx_seq_one_letter_code
_entity_poly.pdbx_strand_id
1 'polypeptide(L)'
;MHWADHTAQTLSKRDVSQVIASGITPSGEFHVGHLREILTAEMIHRACLDAGMESRYIFIVDSMDPLRRVYDFLSNEYEQYIGHPLAYIPAPGPEGKPKTDGGSYAEHFLAPFLAALKEIGVKPEVVMNHETYESGAFADKAHSAIEQREEIRRVIEDVSGREVPEDWYPYNPVGSDGSLDGVTVTRYEKPYVHWVDRHGVEGKSDI
;
A
#
# COMPACT_ATOMS: atom_id res chain seq x y z
N MET A 1 -30.41 17.18 -3.84
CA MET A 1 -29.43 16.62 -2.89
C MET A 1 -28.63 15.60 -3.65
N HIS A 2 -27.36 15.87 -3.91
CA HIS A 2 -26.45 14.95 -4.58
C HIS A 2 -26.07 13.81 -3.61
N TRP A 3 -25.61 12.66 -4.12
CA TRP A 3 -25.29 11.51 -3.26
C TRP A 3 -24.13 11.82 -2.29
N ALA A 4 -23.20 12.68 -2.68
CA ALA A 4 -22.09 13.11 -1.83
C ALA A 4 -22.58 13.95 -0.64
N ASP A 5 -23.54 14.87 -0.87
CA ASP A 5 -24.18 15.67 0.19
C ASP A 5 -24.88 14.76 1.21
N HIS A 6 -25.57 13.72 0.72
CA HIS A 6 -26.25 12.76 1.57
C HIS A 6 -25.26 11.97 2.43
N THR A 7 -24.11 11.59 1.87
CA THR A 7 -23.03 10.95 2.62
C THR A 7 -22.49 11.90 3.69
N ALA A 8 -22.20 13.16 3.36
CA ALA A 8 -21.73 14.16 4.33
C ALA A 8 -22.72 14.38 5.47
N GLN A 9 -24.03 14.45 5.18
CA GLN A 9 -25.09 14.54 6.20
C GLN A 9 -25.17 13.31 7.09
N THR A 10 -24.78 12.15 6.59
CA THR A 10 -24.70 10.93 7.40
C THR A 10 -23.48 10.95 8.31
N LEU A 11 -22.34 11.41 7.79
CA LEU A 11 -21.10 11.56 8.53
C LEU A 11 -21.18 12.63 9.61
N SER A 12 -21.90 13.75 9.37
CA SER A 12 -22.05 14.84 10.34
C SER A 12 -22.71 14.41 11.65
N LYS A 13 -23.52 13.34 11.63
CA LYS A 13 -24.14 12.75 12.83
C LYS A 13 -23.12 12.13 13.80
N ARG A 14 -21.88 11.90 13.36
CA ARG A 14 -20.82 11.31 14.19
C ARG A 14 -20.11 12.35 15.06
N ASP A 15 -20.27 13.64 14.78
CA ASP A 15 -19.66 14.77 15.52
C ASP A 15 -18.14 14.62 15.73
N VAL A 16 -17.43 14.17 14.69
CA VAL A 16 -15.96 14.04 14.67
C VAL A 16 -15.40 14.56 13.34
N SER A 17 -14.14 14.98 13.35
CA SER A 17 -13.40 15.27 12.12
C SER A 17 -13.35 14.03 11.22
N GLN A 18 -13.51 14.24 9.92
CA GLN A 18 -13.51 13.15 8.94
C GLN A 18 -12.15 13.01 8.28
N VAL A 19 -11.74 11.75 8.07
CA VAL A 19 -10.62 11.41 7.21
C VAL A 19 -11.18 10.51 6.13
N ILE A 20 -11.19 11.03 4.90
CA ILE A 20 -11.58 10.26 3.73
C ILE A 20 -10.30 9.72 3.10
N ALA A 21 -10.29 8.44 2.73
CA ALA A 21 -9.13 7.79 2.16
C ALA A 21 -9.48 7.10 0.84
N SER A 22 -8.52 7.09 -0.07
CA SER A 22 -8.46 6.21 -1.23
C SER A 22 -7.04 5.62 -1.33
N GLY A 23 -6.89 4.53 -2.07
CA GLY A 23 -5.62 3.81 -2.17
C GLY A 23 -5.27 3.39 -3.58
N ILE A 24 -3.97 3.20 -3.84
CA ILE A 24 -3.52 2.58 -5.08
C ILE A 24 -2.15 1.91 -4.96
N THR A 25 -1.97 0.79 -5.66
CA THR A 25 -0.66 0.20 -5.94
C THR A 25 -0.12 0.74 -7.27
N PRO A 26 1.08 1.35 -7.33
CA PRO A 26 1.66 1.89 -8.56
C PRO A 26 2.31 0.81 -9.43
N SER A 27 1.55 -0.24 -9.81
CA SER A 27 2.06 -1.42 -10.53
C SER A 27 2.17 -1.22 -12.07
N GLY A 28 2.00 -0.01 -12.57
CA GLY A 28 1.97 0.30 -14.00
C GLY A 28 1.17 1.56 -14.32
N GLU A 29 0.86 1.77 -15.60
CA GLU A 29 0.10 2.94 -16.04
C GLU A 29 -1.32 2.98 -15.45
N PHE A 30 -1.73 4.18 -15.06
CA PHE A 30 -3.04 4.41 -14.48
C PHE A 30 -4.11 4.66 -15.55
N HIS A 31 -5.09 3.76 -15.64
CA HIS A 31 -6.28 3.96 -16.46
C HIS A 31 -7.39 4.76 -15.75
N VAL A 32 -8.37 5.25 -16.52
CA VAL A 32 -9.54 6.02 -16.02
C VAL A 32 -10.32 5.32 -14.89
N GLY A 33 -10.32 3.99 -14.84
CA GLY A 33 -10.97 3.24 -13.76
C GLY A 33 -10.44 3.56 -12.36
N HIS A 34 -9.16 3.91 -12.23
CA HIS A 34 -8.54 4.28 -10.95
C HIS A 34 -9.07 5.62 -10.44
N LEU A 35 -9.47 6.52 -11.35
CA LEU A 35 -10.04 7.81 -10.96
C LEU A 35 -11.36 7.68 -10.21
N ARG A 36 -12.10 6.57 -10.38
CA ARG A 36 -13.42 6.43 -9.76
C ARG A 36 -13.33 6.47 -8.24
N GLU A 37 -12.41 5.74 -7.64
CA GLU A 37 -12.24 5.72 -6.18
C GLU A 37 -11.80 7.10 -5.66
N ILE A 38 -10.80 7.68 -6.32
CA ILE A 38 -10.23 8.99 -5.96
C ILE A 38 -11.27 10.11 -6.06
N LEU A 39 -12.01 10.18 -7.17
CA LEU A 39 -13.05 11.19 -7.34
C LEU A 39 -14.22 10.97 -6.37
N THR A 40 -14.52 9.73 -6.01
CA THR A 40 -15.54 9.42 -5.00
C THR A 40 -15.12 9.96 -3.63
N ALA A 41 -13.89 9.66 -3.20
CA ALA A 41 -13.33 10.15 -1.96
C ALA A 41 -13.28 11.69 -1.95
N GLU A 42 -12.86 12.28 -3.06
CA GLU A 42 -12.73 13.73 -3.19
C GLU A 42 -14.07 14.46 -3.17
N MET A 43 -15.09 13.93 -3.85
CA MET A 43 -16.46 14.48 -3.79
C MET A 43 -17.06 14.39 -2.39
N ILE A 44 -16.81 13.31 -1.64
CA ILE A 44 -17.24 13.18 -0.25
C ILE A 44 -16.50 14.19 0.64
N HIS A 45 -15.19 14.33 0.46
CA HIS A 45 -14.38 15.31 1.18
C HIS A 45 -14.90 16.74 0.96
N ARG A 46 -15.12 17.15 -0.29
CA ARG A 46 -15.72 18.47 -0.61
C ARG A 46 -17.11 18.63 0.01
N ALA A 47 -17.97 17.62 -0.08
CA ALA A 47 -19.31 17.69 0.51
C ALA A 47 -19.27 17.83 2.06
N CYS A 48 -18.27 17.25 2.73
CA CYS A 48 -18.06 17.47 4.16
C CYS A 48 -17.65 18.92 4.45
N LEU A 49 -16.73 19.49 3.65
CA LEU A 49 -16.33 20.89 3.78
C LEU A 49 -17.50 21.85 3.52
N ASP A 50 -18.29 21.60 2.48
CA ASP A 50 -19.49 22.39 2.14
C ASP A 50 -20.56 22.31 3.24
N ALA A 51 -20.60 21.21 3.99
CA ALA A 51 -21.45 21.04 5.17
C ALA A 51 -20.87 21.67 6.46
N GLY A 52 -19.71 22.33 6.39
CA GLY A 52 -19.05 22.99 7.52
C GLY A 52 -18.31 22.03 8.45
N MET A 53 -17.97 20.83 7.99
CA MET A 53 -17.22 19.84 8.77
C MET A 53 -15.71 19.96 8.53
N GLU A 54 -14.92 19.63 9.54
CA GLU A 54 -13.49 19.38 9.37
C GLU A 54 -13.26 18.06 8.63
N SER A 55 -12.52 18.11 7.52
CA SER A 55 -12.26 16.93 6.68
C SER A 55 -10.86 16.97 6.09
N ARG A 56 -10.18 15.82 6.09
CA ARG A 56 -8.91 15.59 5.38
C ARG A 56 -9.11 14.52 4.31
N TYR A 57 -8.42 14.67 3.18
CA TYR A 57 -8.40 13.66 2.12
C TYR A 57 -6.99 13.09 1.97
N ILE A 58 -6.84 11.81 2.31
CA ILE A 58 -5.58 11.07 2.21
C ILE A 58 -5.63 10.15 0.99
N PHE A 59 -4.55 10.14 0.21
CA PHE A 59 -4.34 9.20 -0.88
C PHE A 59 -3.15 8.30 -0.55
N ILE A 60 -3.44 7.04 -0.26
CA ILE A 60 -2.45 6.04 0.15
C ILE A 60 -1.85 5.39 -1.09
N VAL A 61 -0.53 5.41 -1.19
CA VAL A 61 0.21 4.74 -2.26
C VAL A 61 0.88 3.50 -1.68
N ASP A 62 0.41 2.34 -2.09
CA ASP A 62 0.91 1.02 -1.71
C ASP A 62 2.24 0.70 -2.42
N SER A 63 3.24 1.52 -2.13
CA SER A 63 4.57 1.53 -2.72
C SER A 63 5.50 0.43 -2.18
N MET A 64 5.12 -0.18 -1.05
CA MET A 64 5.75 -1.34 -0.43
C MET A 64 5.23 -2.66 -1.00
N ASP A 65 4.16 -2.63 -1.82
CA ASP A 65 3.70 -3.84 -2.50
C ASP A 65 4.82 -4.39 -3.40
N PRO A 66 4.94 -5.72 -3.51
CA PRO A 66 5.95 -6.33 -4.35
C PRO A 66 5.58 -6.28 -5.83
N LEU A 67 6.59 -6.18 -6.71
CA LEU A 67 6.42 -6.50 -8.13
C LEU A 67 6.04 -7.98 -8.26
N ARG A 68 4.81 -8.26 -8.73
CA ARG A 68 4.28 -9.63 -8.75
C ARG A 68 4.73 -10.47 -9.94
N ARG A 69 5.05 -9.82 -11.05
CA ARG A 69 5.48 -10.43 -12.32
C ARG A 69 6.10 -9.38 -13.23
N VAL A 70 6.78 -9.83 -14.27
CA VAL A 70 7.14 -8.96 -15.41
C VAL A 70 5.89 -8.76 -16.27
N TYR A 71 5.49 -7.50 -16.47
CA TYR A 71 4.38 -7.12 -17.34
C TYR A 71 4.88 -6.87 -18.77
N ASP A 72 3.98 -6.91 -19.76
CA ASP A 72 4.32 -6.81 -21.19
C ASP A 72 5.10 -5.53 -21.58
N PHE A 73 4.98 -4.46 -20.77
CA PHE A 73 5.70 -3.20 -20.98
C PHE A 73 7.10 -3.17 -20.34
N LEU A 74 7.51 -4.25 -19.66
CA LEU A 74 8.81 -4.38 -18.98
C LEU A 74 9.70 -5.38 -19.71
N SER A 75 11.01 -5.08 -19.71
CA SER A 75 12.04 -6.04 -20.11
C SER A 75 12.10 -7.22 -19.13
N ASN A 76 12.47 -8.41 -19.62
CA ASN A 76 12.73 -9.60 -18.79
C ASN A 76 13.81 -9.35 -17.72
N GLU A 77 14.62 -8.30 -17.86
CA GLU A 77 15.54 -7.87 -16.81
C GLU A 77 14.84 -7.56 -15.48
N TYR A 78 13.52 -7.30 -15.48
CA TYR A 78 12.73 -7.13 -14.26
C TYR A 78 12.44 -8.42 -13.49
N GLU A 79 12.73 -9.61 -14.05
CA GLU A 79 12.57 -10.89 -13.34
C GLU A 79 13.33 -10.89 -12.00
N GLN A 80 14.49 -10.25 -11.95
CA GLN A 80 15.31 -10.13 -10.73
C GLN A 80 14.66 -9.29 -9.62
N TYR A 81 13.64 -8.50 -9.94
CA TYR A 81 12.94 -7.63 -9.00
C TYR A 81 11.58 -8.19 -8.57
N ILE A 82 11.21 -9.41 -8.99
CA ILE A 82 9.96 -10.04 -8.54
C ILE A 82 10.00 -10.25 -7.02
N GLY A 83 8.93 -9.84 -6.35
CA GLY A 83 8.82 -9.86 -4.90
C GLY A 83 9.46 -8.67 -4.20
N HIS A 84 10.18 -7.79 -4.92
CA HIS A 84 10.77 -6.58 -4.32
C HIS A 84 9.75 -5.45 -4.26
N PRO A 85 9.76 -4.62 -3.21
CA PRO A 85 8.88 -3.44 -3.09
C PRO A 85 9.04 -2.46 -4.25
N LEU A 86 7.94 -1.95 -4.80
CA LEU A 86 7.95 -1.02 -5.94
C LEU A 86 8.71 0.29 -5.67
N ALA A 87 8.81 0.71 -4.40
CA ALA A 87 9.60 1.86 -3.97
C ALA A 87 11.12 1.66 -4.14
N TYR A 88 11.60 0.42 -4.11
CA TYR A 88 13.03 0.10 -4.07
C TYR A 88 13.57 -0.54 -5.35
N ILE A 89 12.75 -0.63 -6.40
CA ILE A 89 13.18 -1.13 -7.71
C ILE A 89 13.31 0.05 -8.68
N PRO A 90 14.27 -0.01 -9.62
CA PRO A 90 14.51 1.08 -10.57
C PRO A 90 13.30 1.34 -11.46
N ALA A 91 13.12 2.60 -11.87
CA ALA A 91 12.13 2.98 -12.87
C ALA A 91 12.41 2.34 -14.25
N PRO A 92 11.38 2.06 -15.06
CA PRO A 92 11.58 1.64 -16.44
C PRO A 92 11.99 2.81 -17.34
N GLY A 93 12.94 2.56 -18.24
CA GLY A 93 13.27 3.43 -19.35
C GLY A 93 12.34 3.22 -20.56
N PRO A 94 12.58 3.92 -21.69
CA PRO A 94 11.72 3.85 -22.87
C PRO A 94 11.57 2.45 -23.50
N GLU A 95 12.57 1.58 -23.33
CA GLU A 95 12.53 0.18 -23.79
C GLU A 95 11.99 -0.79 -22.71
N GLY A 96 11.40 -0.28 -21.62
CA GLY A 96 10.95 -1.11 -20.49
C GLY A 96 12.09 -1.68 -19.65
N LYS A 97 13.34 -1.25 -19.87
CA LYS A 97 14.53 -1.71 -19.11
C LYS A 97 14.71 -0.93 -17.82
N PRO A 98 15.24 -1.56 -16.75
CA PRO A 98 15.64 -0.85 -15.53
C PRO A 98 16.57 0.34 -15.82
N LYS A 99 16.26 1.52 -15.27
CA LYS A 99 17.06 2.74 -15.42
C LYS A 99 17.54 3.23 -14.05
N THR A 100 18.85 3.30 -13.85
CA THR A 100 19.46 3.62 -12.54
C THR A 100 19.38 5.09 -12.16
N ASP A 101 19.24 6.00 -13.12
CA ASP A 101 19.09 7.45 -12.94
C ASP A 101 17.64 7.93 -13.09
N GLY A 102 16.67 7.01 -13.09
CA GLY A 102 15.25 7.29 -13.37
C GLY A 102 14.35 7.48 -12.14
N GLY A 103 14.87 7.33 -10.92
CA GLY A 103 14.06 7.19 -9.71
C GLY A 103 13.53 5.77 -9.53
N SER A 104 12.55 5.62 -8.63
CA SER A 104 11.89 4.34 -8.36
C SER A 104 10.76 4.03 -9.36
N TYR A 105 10.43 2.76 -9.48
CA TYR A 105 9.27 2.31 -10.25
C TYR A 105 7.96 2.93 -9.73
N ALA A 106 7.78 2.99 -8.42
CA ALA A 106 6.61 3.63 -7.82
C ALA A 106 6.46 5.11 -8.25
N GLU A 107 7.54 5.90 -8.17
CA GLU A 107 7.52 7.32 -8.57
C GLU A 107 7.25 7.49 -10.07
N HIS A 108 7.85 6.64 -10.91
CA HIS A 108 7.70 6.70 -12.37
C HIS A 108 6.24 6.65 -12.80
N PHE A 109 5.48 5.68 -12.27
CA PHE A 109 4.07 5.55 -12.62
C PHE A 109 3.19 6.57 -11.89
N LEU A 110 3.52 6.91 -10.64
CA LEU A 110 2.71 7.81 -9.82
C LEU A 110 2.76 9.27 -10.30
N ALA A 111 3.91 9.78 -10.72
CA ALA A 111 4.09 11.21 -11.00
C ALA A 111 3.15 11.76 -12.10
N PRO A 112 2.99 11.10 -13.28
CA PRO A 112 2.04 11.54 -14.29
C PRO A 112 0.59 11.56 -13.77
N PHE A 113 0.25 10.61 -12.90
CA PHE A 113 -1.08 10.50 -12.34
C PHE A 113 -1.39 11.63 -11.36
N LEU A 114 -0.47 11.96 -10.46
CA LEU A 114 -0.63 13.10 -9.55
C LEU A 114 -0.71 14.43 -10.32
N ALA A 115 0.04 14.56 -11.42
CA ALA A 115 -0.06 15.73 -12.30
C ALA A 115 -1.47 15.84 -12.92
N ALA A 116 -2.02 14.74 -13.45
CA ALA A 116 -3.37 14.71 -14.01
C ALA A 116 -4.47 15.01 -12.97
N LEU A 117 -4.34 14.49 -11.74
CA LEU A 117 -5.27 14.81 -10.64
C LEU A 117 -5.28 16.31 -10.32
N LYS A 118 -4.10 16.94 -10.31
CA LYS A 118 -3.96 18.37 -10.05
C LYS A 118 -4.65 19.22 -11.13
N GLU A 119 -4.61 18.80 -12.39
CA GLU A 119 -5.28 19.50 -13.50
C GLU A 119 -6.81 19.54 -13.34
N ILE A 120 -7.40 18.49 -12.77
CA ILE A 120 -8.85 18.42 -12.50
C ILE A 120 -9.23 18.94 -11.10
N GLY A 121 -8.29 19.58 -10.40
CA GLY A 121 -8.51 20.22 -9.11
C GLY A 121 -8.53 19.25 -7.91
N VAL A 122 -8.10 18.01 -8.09
CA VAL A 122 -8.00 17.01 -7.02
C VAL A 122 -6.62 17.12 -6.36
N LYS A 123 -6.59 17.39 -5.05
CA LYS A 123 -5.35 17.62 -4.28
C LYS A 123 -5.35 16.86 -2.96
N PRO A 124 -5.14 15.54 -2.97
CA PRO A 124 -5.04 14.75 -1.74
C PRO A 124 -3.73 15.03 -0.99
N GLU A 125 -3.73 14.68 0.30
CA GLU A 125 -2.52 14.43 1.07
C GLU A 125 -1.97 13.04 0.67
N VAL A 126 -0.89 13.00 -0.10
CA VAL A 126 -0.29 11.74 -0.56
C VAL A 126 0.52 11.11 0.57
N VAL A 127 0.27 9.84 0.86
CA VAL A 127 0.99 9.05 1.86
C VAL A 127 1.60 7.84 1.18
N MET A 128 2.93 7.81 1.10
CA MET A 128 3.67 6.65 0.60
C MET A 128 3.77 5.61 1.73
N ASN A 129 3.25 4.40 1.51
CA ASN A 129 3.22 3.40 2.58
C ASN A 129 4.64 2.97 3.02
N HIS A 130 5.65 2.95 2.11
CA HIS A 130 7.03 2.56 2.44
C HIS A 130 7.66 3.55 3.43
N GLU A 131 7.47 4.86 3.25
CA GLU A 131 7.93 5.89 4.20
C GLU A 131 7.27 5.73 5.59
N THR A 132 6.03 5.22 5.62
CA THR A 132 5.31 4.97 6.87
C THR A 132 5.88 3.77 7.63
N TYR A 133 6.30 2.73 6.91
CA TYR A 133 7.08 1.61 7.47
C TYR A 133 8.46 2.06 7.94
N GLU A 134 9.22 2.78 7.10
CA GLU A 134 10.58 3.25 7.42
C GLU A 134 10.63 4.17 8.64
N SER A 135 9.61 5.01 8.83
CA SER A 135 9.52 5.89 9.99
C SER A 135 9.11 5.18 11.29
N GLY A 136 8.75 3.89 11.23
CA GLY A 136 8.25 3.12 12.37
C GLY A 136 6.84 3.50 12.81
N ALA A 137 6.11 4.32 12.03
CA ALA A 137 4.75 4.75 12.39
C ALA A 137 3.75 3.59 12.46
N PHE A 138 4.06 2.47 11.79
CA PHE A 138 3.29 1.23 11.89
C PHE A 138 3.78 0.23 12.94
N ALA A 139 4.91 0.45 13.63
CA ALA A 139 5.52 -0.54 14.53
C ALA A 139 4.54 -1.07 15.60
N ASP A 140 3.82 -0.17 16.28
CA ASP A 140 2.84 -0.57 17.29
C ASP A 140 1.64 -1.32 16.70
N LYS A 141 1.23 -0.99 15.47
CA LYS A 141 0.14 -1.68 14.77
C LYS A 141 0.57 -3.03 14.22
N ALA A 142 1.79 -3.14 13.70
CA ALA A 142 2.40 -4.39 13.29
C ALA A 142 2.53 -5.35 14.49
N HIS A 143 3.04 -4.85 15.62
CA HIS A 143 3.07 -5.62 16.87
C HIS A 143 1.68 -6.07 17.28
N SER A 144 0.70 -5.16 17.28
CA SER A 144 -0.68 -5.48 17.66
C SER A 144 -1.31 -6.53 16.75
N ALA A 145 -1.00 -6.51 15.44
CA ALA A 145 -1.45 -7.52 14.50
C ALA A 145 -0.80 -8.88 14.77
N ILE A 146 0.52 -8.93 15.01
CA ILE A 146 1.24 -10.17 15.33
C ILE A 146 0.70 -10.80 16.63
N GLU A 147 0.46 -10.02 17.69
CA GLU A 147 -0.13 -10.51 18.95
C GLU A 147 -1.55 -11.06 18.77
N GLN A 148 -2.31 -10.51 17.82
CA GLN A 148 -3.69 -10.91 17.52
C GLN A 148 -3.78 -11.89 16.35
N ARG A 149 -2.66 -12.47 15.92
CA ARG A 149 -2.56 -13.40 14.78
C ARG A 149 -3.66 -14.46 14.75
N GLU A 150 -3.93 -15.12 15.87
CA GLU A 150 -4.95 -16.16 15.97
C GLU A 150 -6.36 -15.64 15.65
N GLU A 151 -6.68 -14.44 16.12
CA GLU A 151 -7.97 -13.80 15.84
C GLU A 151 -8.06 -13.36 14.38
N ILE A 152 -7.00 -12.74 13.85
CA ILE A 152 -6.96 -12.36 12.44
C ILE A 152 -7.10 -13.59 11.55
N ARG A 153 -6.43 -14.70 11.89
CA ARG A 153 -6.55 -15.97 11.18
C ARG A 153 -8.00 -16.45 11.15
N ARG A 154 -8.65 -16.55 12.32
CA ARG A 154 -10.06 -16.95 12.42
C ARG A 154 -10.98 -16.08 11.56
N VAL A 155 -10.83 -14.75 11.62
CA VAL A 155 -11.64 -13.84 10.82
C VAL A 155 -11.45 -14.07 9.32
N ILE A 156 -10.22 -14.29 8.87
CA ILE A 156 -9.95 -14.62 7.45
C ILE A 156 -10.63 -15.93 7.06
N GLU A 157 -10.51 -16.98 7.88
CA GLU A 157 -11.11 -18.30 7.63
C GLU A 157 -12.65 -18.21 7.60
N ASP A 158 -13.25 -17.53 8.58
CA ASP A 158 -14.70 -17.40 8.70
C ASP A 158 -15.33 -16.61 7.55
N VAL A 159 -14.68 -15.51 7.14
CA VAL A 159 -15.22 -14.61 6.10
C VAL A 159 -14.94 -15.12 4.69
N SER A 160 -13.74 -15.65 4.45
CA SER A 160 -13.32 -16.06 3.10
C SER A 160 -13.56 -17.54 2.80
N GLY A 161 -13.71 -18.38 3.83
CA GLY A 161 -13.75 -19.84 3.70
C GLY A 161 -12.42 -20.48 3.33
N ARG A 162 -11.33 -19.70 3.26
CA ARG A 162 -9.98 -20.18 2.97
C ARG A 162 -9.34 -20.72 4.25
N GLU A 163 -8.70 -21.88 4.18
CA GLU A 163 -7.83 -22.38 5.26
C GLU A 163 -6.52 -21.58 5.32
N VAL A 164 -6.17 -21.10 6.51
CA VAL A 164 -4.94 -20.36 6.74
C VAL A 164 -4.00 -21.21 7.60
N PRO A 165 -2.73 -21.42 7.21
CA PRO A 165 -1.82 -22.27 7.97
C PRO A 165 -1.67 -21.83 9.44
N GLU A 166 -1.53 -22.79 10.34
CA GLU A 166 -1.28 -22.49 11.77
C GLU A 166 -0.03 -21.64 11.96
N ASP A 167 1.00 -21.86 11.13
CA ASP A 167 2.30 -21.17 11.15
C ASP A 167 2.32 -19.82 10.39
N TRP A 168 1.19 -19.37 9.82
CA TRP A 168 1.06 -18.07 9.16
C TRP A 168 1.16 -16.85 10.09
N TYR A 169 1.94 -15.83 9.72
CA TYR A 169 2.00 -14.53 10.42
C TYR A 169 1.34 -13.40 9.62
N PRO A 170 0.67 -12.43 10.29
CA PRO A 170 0.13 -11.21 9.67
C PRO A 170 1.23 -10.15 9.43
N TYR A 171 2.41 -10.57 8.98
CA TYR A 171 3.56 -9.73 8.70
C TYR A 171 4.47 -10.43 7.70
N ASN A 172 4.87 -9.71 6.64
CA ASN A 172 5.79 -10.23 5.62
C ASN A 172 7.14 -9.51 5.76
N PRO A 173 8.19 -10.20 6.25
CA PRO A 173 9.54 -9.65 6.30
C PRO A 173 10.16 -9.54 4.90
N VAL A 174 11.11 -8.61 4.75
CA VAL A 174 11.99 -8.53 3.59
C VAL A 174 13.18 -9.47 3.80
N GLY A 175 13.39 -10.39 2.86
CA GLY A 175 14.47 -11.38 2.90
C GLY A 175 15.84 -10.79 2.57
N SER A 176 16.86 -11.64 2.56
CA SER A 176 18.25 -11.21 2.38
C SER A 176 18.55 -10.63 0.99
N ASP A 177 17.74 -11.00 0.00
CA ASP A 177 17.84 -10.49 -1.37
C ASP A 177 16.97 -9.23 -1.61
N GLY A 178 16.23 -8.75 -0.62
CA GLY A 178 15.33 -7.60 -0.76
C GLY A 178 13.92 -7.95 -1.24
N SER A 179 13.63 -9.23 -1.46
CA SER A 179 12.31 -9.73 -1.82
C SER A 179 11.47 -10.05 -0.58
N LEU A 180 10.16 -9.83 -0.67
CA LEU A 180 9.16 -10.28 0.31
C LEU A 180 8.74 -11.74 0.07
N ASP A 181 9.02 -12.28 -1.11
CA ASP A 181 8.55 -13.60 -1.51
C ASP A 181 9.42 -14.72 -0.92
N GLY A 182 8.79 -15.83 -0.52
CA GLY A 182 9.51 -16.99 0.01
C GLY A 182 10.24 -16.72 1.32
N VAL A 183 9.79 -15.74 2.10
CA VAL A 183 10.32 -15.45 3.43
C VAL A 183 9.35 -15.96 4.48
N THR A 184 9.81 -16.89 5.32
CA THR A 184 8.98 -17.53 6.35
C THR A 184 9.38 -17.01 7.71
N VAL A 185 8.41 -16.51 8.48
CA VAL A 185 8.61 -16.09 9.86
C VAL A 185 8.80 -17.33 10.74
N THR A 186 9.88 -17.37 11.50
CA THR A 186 10.23 -18.50 12.38
C THR A 186 9.96 -18.20 13.85
N ARG A 187 10.11 -16.94 14.27
CA ARG A 187 9.89 -16.50 15.65
C ARG A 187 9.58 -15.01 15.71
N TYR A 188 8.86 -14.59 16.74
CA TYR A 188 8.65 -13.19 17.06
C TYR A 188 9.07 -12.90 18.51
N GLU A 189 9.90 -11.89 18.70
CA GLU A 189 10.35 -11.36 19.98
C GLU A 189 10.45 -9.83 19.87
N LYS A 190 9.46 -9.08 20.36
CA LYS A 190 9.38 -7.62 20.17
C LYS A 190 10.73 -6.93 20.45
N PRO A 191 11.27 -6.12 19.52
CA PRO A 191 10.66 -5.68 18.26
C PRO A 191 11.03 -6.53 17.03
N TYR A 192 11.66 -7.68 17.21
CA TYR A 192 12.21 -8.48 16.12
C TYR A 192 11.27 -9.60 15.64
N VAL A 193 11.07 -9.64 14.33
CA VAL A 193 10.55 -10.81 13.61
C VAL A 193 11.75 -11.56 13.02
N HIS A 194 11.97 -12.80 13.47
CA HIS A 194 12.98 -13.69 12.90
C HIS A 194 12.41 -14.46 11.72
N TRP A 195 13.22 -14.67 10.70
CA TRP A 195 12.79 -15.30 9.47
C TRP A 195 13.89 -16.12 8.81
N VAL A 196 13.47 -17.01 7.90
CA VAL A 196 14.32 -17.71 6.96
C VAL A 196 13.79 -17.47 5.54
N ASP A 197 14.66 -17.14 4.60
CA ASP A 197 14.26 -16.94 3.21
C ASP A 197 14.43 -18.22 2.36
N ARG A 198 13.98 -18.15 1.11
CA ARG A 198 14.06 -19.23 0.11
C ARG A 198 15.49 -19.72 -0.19
N HIS A 199 16.51 -18.94 0.17
CA HIS A 199 17.93 -19.32 0.01
C HIS A 199 18.49 -19.99 1.27
N GLY A 200 17.67 -20.15 2.32
CA GLY A 200 18.08 -20.70 3.61
C GLY A 200 18.84 -19.71 4.47
N VAL A 201 18.82 -18.42 4.14
CA VAL A 201 19.46 -17.38 4.97
C VAL A 201 18.53 -17.04 6.11
N GLU A 202 19.04 -17.11 7.33
CA GLU A 202 18.34 -16.65 8.53
C GLU A 202 18.59 -15.17 8.77
N GLY A 203 17.55 -14.44 9.16
CA GLY A 203 17.61 -13.03 9.45
C GLY A 203 16.61 -12.58 10.50
N LYS A 204 16.59 -11.26 10.74
CA LYS A 204 15.58 -10.62 11.56
C LYS A 204 15.23 -9.24 11.04
N SER A 205 13.97 -8.84 11.17
CA SER A 205 13.45 -7.52 10.86
C SER A 205 13.03 -6.83 12.15
N ASP A 206 13.41 -5.57 12.32
CA ASP A 206 12.86 -4.66 13.35
C ASP A 206 11.54 -4.10 12.79
N ILE A 207 10.43 -4.25 13.52
CA ILE A 207 9.07 -3.94 13.03
C ILE A 207 8.67 -2.47 13.19
#